data_AF-A0A7J2Y9B2-F1
#
_entry.id   AF-A0A7J2Y9B2-F1
#
_cell.length_a   1.000
_cell.length_b   1.000
_cell.length_c   1.000
_cell.angle_alpha   90.00
_cell.angle_beta   90.00
_cell.angle_gamma   90.00
#
_symmetry.space_group_name_H-M   'P 1'
#
loop_
_entity.id
_entity.type
_entity.pdbx_description
1 polymer ?
#
loop_
_entity_poly.entity_id
_entity_poly.type
_entity_poly.pdbx_seq_one_letter_code
_entity_poly.pdbx_strand_id
1 'polypeptide(L)'
;MTKRLEELGNRILKREVSDEVNLLLFLIDVAVWKEPYESQAKEMIKLVSENSYYDIKSAFNKVWHALAEQKDEEAIDAIGSLRGFGKGDGSRKIASAVLRFLSPKGFAVVDYRNWFLLSNTEGQYFEKPLLQPLGRTIDDTKGRPIDTKKYLEYLHVVRELAEQNGIFPAEVDTALFAFSDEIRPLSVTPIAGSNEAKINERIGDRYSTVKYQKMVEVVMRVVNDNKKKGHSRAAITLEKALKKCRTPYEIMNMCYNMTTRASYMDRNLAMSGTMTLSHIMKELERIYRE
;
A
#
# COMPACT_ATOMS: atom_id res chain seq x y z
N MET A 1 -8.35 -13.70 13.70
CA MET A 1 -6.97 -14.21 13.77
C MET A 1 -6.05 -13.29 14.57
N THR A 2 -5.96 -12.00 14.23
CA THR A 2 -5.12 -10.99 14.92
C THR A 2 -5.24 -10.99 16.45
N LYS A 3 -6.46 -10.87 17.00
CA LYS A 3 -6.68 -10.88 18.46
C LYS A 3 -6.14 -12.14 19.16
N ARG A 4 -6.35 -13.32 18.57
CA ARG A 4 -5.82 -14.59 19.09
C ARG A 4 -4.28 -14.58 19.11
N LEU A 5 -3.65 -14.06 18.05
CA LEU A 5 -2.19 -13.96 17.96
C LEU A 5 -1.61 -12.98 18.97
N GLU A 6 -2.30 -11.86 19.25
CA GLU A 6 -1.92 -10.91 20.30
C GLU A 6 -2.02 -11.53 21.70
N GLU A 7 -3.11 -12.25 21.98
CA GLU A 7 -3.29 -12.97 23.24
C GLU A 7 -2.22 -14.04 23.44
N LEU A 8 -1.94 -14.85 22.41
CA LEU A 8 -0.90 -15.87 22.46
C LEU A 8 0.50 -15.25 22.59
N GLY A 9 0.81 -14.22 21.81
CA GLY A 9 2.07 -13.51 21.85
C GLY A 9 2.35 -12.90 23.23
N ASN A 10 1.34 -12.33 23.89
CA ASN A 10 1.46 -11.83 25.26
C ASN A 10 1.78 -12.94 26.26
N ARG A 11 1.13 -14.11 26.15
CA ARG A 11 1.42 -15.29 26.99
C ARG A 11 2.84 -15.82 26.76
N ILE A 12 3.30 -15.83 25.51
CA ILE A 12 4.68 -16.20 25.16
C ILE A 12 5.67 -15.19 25.74
N LEU A 13 5.40 -13.89 25.62
CA LEU A 13 6.27 -12.85 26.16
C LEU A 13 6.42 -12.98 27.69
N LYS A 14 5.33 -13.29 28.39
CA LYS A 14 5.32 -13.57 29.84
C LYS A 14 5.86 -14.93 30.23
N ARG A 15 6.26 -15.76 29.25
CA ARG A 15 6.72 -17.14 29.44
C ARG A 15 5.68 -18.08 30.08
N GLU A 16 4.40 -17.74 29.96
CA GLU A 16 3.28 -18.62 30.33
C GLU A 16 3.10 -19.75 29.30
N VAL A 17 3.60 -19.53 28.08
CA VAL A 17 3.65 -20.50 26.98
C VAL A 17 5.06 -20.45 26.38
N SER A 18 5.84 -21.50 26.62
CA SER A 18 7.26 -21.52 26.23
C SER A 18 7.75 -22.88 25.72
N ASP A 19 6.87 -23.88 25.64
CA ASP A 19 7.20 -25.16 25.03
C ASP A 19 7.35 -24.99 23.50
N GLU A 20 8.19 -25.83 22.94
CA GLU A 20 8.69 -25.71 21.57
C GLU A 20 7.56 -25.90 20.54
N VAL A 21 6.54 -26.69 20.87
CA VAL A 21 5.37 -26.92 20.01
C VAL A 21 4.54 -25.65 19.91
N ASN A 22 4.21 -25.01 21.04
CA ASN A 22 3.44 -23.78 21.01
C ASN A 22 4.20 -22.61 20.37
N LEU A 23 5.53 -22.52 20.56
CA LEU A 23 6.36 -21.54 19.87
C LEU A 23 6.35 -21.75 18.35
N LEU A 24 6.48 -23.00 17.89
CA LEU A 24 6.39 -23.35 16.47
C LEU A 24 5.01 -23.01 15.89
N LEU A 25 3.92 -23.37 16.58
CA LEU A 25 2.56 -23.07 16.15
C LEU A 25 2.31 -21.56 16.06
N PHE A 26 2.83 -20.78 17.01
CA PHE A 26 2.77 -19.32 16.94
C PHE A 26 3.51 -18.78 15.72
N LEU A 27 4.73 -19.26 15.44
CA LEU A 27 5.48 -18.87 14.24
C LEU A 27 4.75 -19.20 12.95
N ILE A 28 4.11 -20.37 12.87
CA ILE A 28 3.28 -20.78 11.73
C ILE A 28 2.05 -19.87 11.59
N ASP A 29 1.31 -19.62 12.67
CA ASP A 29 0.12 -18.77 12.64
C ASP A 29 0.50 -17.33 12.17
N VAL A 30 1.62 -16.78 12.64
CA VAL A 30 2.10 -15.45 12.20
C VAL A 30 2.51 -15.46 10.72
N ALA A 31 3.21 -16.50 10.26
CA ALA A 31 3.61 -16.62 8.86
C ALA A 31 2.39 -16.69 7.92
N VAL A 32 1.37 -17.48 8.28
CA VAL A 32 0.10 -17.58 7.54
C VAL A 32 -0.67 -16.26 7.61
N TRP A 33 -0.64 -15.57 8.74
CA TRP A 33 -1.27 -14.25 8.86
C TRP A 33 -0.65 -13.22 7.90
N LYS A 34 0.68 -13.27 7.73
CA LYS A 34 1.40 -12.29 6.91
C LYS A 34 1.35 -12.59 5.40
N GLU A 35 1.21 -13.87 5.04
CA GLU A 35 1.12 -14.33 3.64
C GLU A 35 -0.31 -14.83 3.32
N PRO A 36 -1.20 -13.97 2.82
CA PRO A 36 -2.61 -14.32 2.62
C PRO A 36 -2.85 -15.25 1.42
N TYR A 37 -1.86 -15.42 0.53
CA TYR A 37 -1.98 -16.27 -0.66
C TYR A 37 -1.59 -17.72 -0.33
N GLU A 38 -2.45 -18.67 -0.69
CA GLU A 38 -2.30 -20.08 -0.31
C GLU A 38 -0.95 -20.69 -0.71
N SER A 39 -0.43 -20.37 -1.90
CA SER A 39 0.87 -20.88 -2.37
C SER A 39 2.03 -20.38 -1.51
N GLN A 40 2.02 -19.08 -1.16
CA GLN A 40 3.03 -18.45 -0.31
C GLN A 40 2.92 -18.94 1.12
N ALA A 41 1.70 -19.06 1.65
CA ALA A 41 1.45 -19.62 2.97
C ALA A 41 1.99 -21.05 3.10
N LYS A 42 1.78 -21.92 2.09
CA LYS A 42 2.32 -23.29 2.07
C LYS A 42 3.84 -23.33 2.06
N GLU A 43 4.47 -22.48 1.24
CA GLU A 43 5.92 -22.35 1.20
C GLU A 43 6.48 -21.89 2.54
N MET A 44 5.85 -20.90 3.16
CA MET A 44 6.21 -20.41 4.47
C MET A 44 6.07 -21.48 5.55
N ILE A 45 4.94 -22.20 5.61
CA ILE A 45 4.76 -23.31 6.56
C ILE A 45 5.89 -24.33 6.42
N LYS A 46 6.25 -24.69 5.18
CA LYS A 46 7.38 -25.60 4.92
C LYS A 46 8.68 -25.03 5.49
N LEU A 47 9.05 -23.80 5.15
CA LEU A 47 10.27 -23.16 5.64
C LEU A 47 10.31 -23.07 7.17
N VAL A 48 9.19 -22.73 7.80
CA VAL A 48 9.10 -22.62 9.26
C VAL A 48 9.26 -24.00 9.90
N SER A 49 8.63 -25.04 9.34
CA SER A 49 8.72 -26.44 9.83
C SER A 49 10.10 -27.08 9.71
N GLU A 50 10.98 -26.52 8.88
CA GLU A 50 12.37 -26.97 8.74
C GLU A 50 13.29 -26.45 9.85
N ASN A 51 12.81 -25.54 10.72
CA ASN A 51 13.58 -25.13 11.89
C ASN A 51 13.56 -26.23 12.95
N SER A 52 14.70 -26.48 13.60
CA SER A 52 14.74 -27.40 14.72
C SER A 52 14.09 -26.79 15.97
N TYR A 53 13.56 -27.64 16.85
CA TYR A 53 13.04 -27.19 18.16
C TYR A 53 14.10 -26.42 18.98
N TYR A 54 15.37 -26.82 18.86
CA TYR A 54 16.48 -26.13 19.51
C TYR A 54 16.66 -24.71 18.98
N ASP A 55 16.62 -24.51 17.66
CA ASP A 55 16.77 -23.19 17.04
C ASP A 55 15.63 -22.26 17.44
N ILE A 56 14.39 -22.75 17.45
CA ILE A 56 13.21 -21.99 17.85
C ILE A 56 13.36 -21.54 19.32
N LYS A 57 13.64 -22.48 20.23
CA LYS A 57 13.81 -22.16 21.65
C LYS A 57 14.96 -21.18 21.89
N SER A 58 16.08 -21.38 21.19
CA SER A 58 17.25 -20.49 21.25
C SER A 58 16.90 -19.07 20.79
N ALA A 59 16.16 -18.93 19.68
CA ALA A 59 15.71 -17.64 19.18
C ALA A 59 14.79 -16.93 20.18
N PHE A 60 13.77 -17.62 20.73
CA PHE A 60 12.87 -17.01 21.74
C PHE A 60 13.58 -16.64 23.04
N ASN A 61 14.55 -17.45 23.49
CA ASN A 61 15.39 -17.09 24.64
C ASN A 61 16.15 -15.77 24.39
N LYS A 62 16.76 -15.63 23.21
CA LYS A 62 17.45 -14.39 22.82
C LYS A 62 16.48 -13.22 22.75
N VAL A 63 15.28 -13.40 22.18
CA VAL A 63 14.24 -12.36 22.15
C VAL A 63 13.87 -11.91 23.57
N TRP A 64 13.61 -12.84 24.49
CA TRP A 64 13.26 -12.44 25.86
C TRP A 64 14.38 -11.68 26.56
N HIS A 65 15.63 -12.09 26.38
CA HIS A 65 16.79 -11.36 26.92
C HIS A 65 16.92 -9.97 26.29
N ALA A 66 16.88 -9.90 24.96
CA ALA A 66 16.99 -8.65 24.21
C ALA A 66 15.89 -7.65 24.58
N LEU A 67 14.63 -8.10 24.69
CA LEU A 67 13.51 -7.24 25.07
C LEU A 67 13.61 -6.73 26.51
N ALA A 68 14.11 -7.55 27.45
CA ALA A 68 14.36 -7.12 28.82
C ALA A 68 15.46 -6.05 28.91
N GLU A 69 16.46 -6.13 28.03
CA GLU A 69 17.58 -5.18 27.94
C GLU A 69 17.33 -4.02 26.96
N GLN A 70 16.12 -3.92 26.37
CA GLN A 70 15.76 -2.92 25.35
C GLN A 70 16.68 -2.91 24.12
N LYS A 71 17.15 -4.10 23.72
CA LYS A 71 18.02 -4.30 22.56
C LYS A 71 17.24 -4.79 21.36
N ASP A 72 16.56 -3.86 20.68
CA ASP A 72 15.68 -4.19 19.55
C ASP A 72 16.41 -4.93 18.43
N GLU A 73 17.62 -4.52 18.08
CA GLU A 73 18.43 -5.15 17.03
C GLU A 73 18.64 -6.65 17.30
N GLU A 74 19.02 -7.01 18.54
CA GLU A 74 19.22 -8.40 18.96
C GLU A 74 17.91 -9.21 18.89
N ALA A 75 16.77 -8.60 19.26
CA ALA A 75 15.47 -9.25 19.17
C ALA A 75 15.05 -9.50 17.70
N ILE A 76 15.29 -8.52 16.82
CA ILE A 76 15.03 -8.62 15.38
C ILE A 76 15.87 -9.72 14.75
N ASP A 77 17.17 -9.74 15.04
CA ASP A 77 18.08 -10.72 14.46
C ASP A 77 17.87 -12.13 15.03
N ALA A 78 17.44 -12.24 16.29
CA ALA A 78 17.10 -13.53 16.89
C ALA A 78 15.98 -14.25 16.11
N ILE A 79 14.84 -13.59 15.89
CA ILE A 79 13.78 -14.14 15.03
C ILE A 79 14.24 -14.24 13.59
N GLY A 80 14.92 -13.22 13.10
CA GLY A 80 15.42 -13.13 11.74
C GLY A 80 16.40 -14.23 11.34
N SER A 81 16.99 -14.93 12.31
CA SER A 81 17.90 -16.06 12.10
C SER A 81 17.19 -17.38 11.78
N LEU A 82 15.86 -17.44 11.93
CA LEU A 82 15.04 -18.62 11.63
C LEU A 82 14.69 -18.71 10.13
N ARG A 83 14.58 -19.93 9.60
CA ARG A 83 14.08 -20.17 8.23
C ARG A 83 12.65 -19.65 8.10
N GLY A 84 12.37 -18.93 7.02
CA GLY A 84 11.10 -18.23 6.81
C GLY A 84 11.03 -16.83 7.45
N PHE A 85 12.01 -16.41 8.24
CA PHE A 85 11.95 -15.13 8.97
C PHE A 85 13.05 -14.13 8.57
N GLY A 86 13.83 -14.43 7.53
CA GLY A 86 14.87 -13.55 7.00
C GLY A 86 16.26 -14.18 6.85
N LYS A 87 16.45 -15.44 7.28
CA LYS A 87 17.75 -16.13 7.22
C LYS A 87 18.33 -16.21 5.79
N GLY A 88 17.47 -16.31 4.77
CA GLY A 88 17.90 -16.51 3.39
C GLY A 88 18.03 -15.23 2.56
N ASP A 89 17.18 -14.23 2.82
CA ASP A 89 17.05 -13.02 2.00
C ASP A 89 17.38 -11.71 2.77
N GLY A 90 17.66 -11.82 4.08
CA GLY A 90 17.91 -10.68 4.96
C GLY A 90 16.66 -9.84 5.28
N SER A 91 15.49 -10.20 4.76
CA SER A 91 14.25 -9.45 4.95
C SER A 91 13.69 -9.64 6.35
N ARG A 92 13.26 -8.56 7.01
CA ARG A 92 12.65 -8.58 8.34
C ARG A 92 11.13 -8.42 8.34
N LYS A 93 10.48 -8.52 7.17
CA LYS A 93 9.01 -8.36 7.04
C LYS A 93 8.24 -9.36 7.92
N ILE A 94 8.58 -10.65 7.88
CA ILE A 94 7.90 -11.67 8.68
C ILE A 94 8.35 -11.59 10.16
N ALA A 95 9.64 -11.39 10.41
CA ALA A 95 10.18 -11.20 11.77
C ALA A 95 9.51 -10.01 12.50
N SER A 96 9.24 -8.92 11.79
CA SER A 96 8.52 -7.76 12.33
C SER A 96 7.11 -8.12 12.80
N ALA A 97 6.41 -9.00 12.07
CA ALA A 97 5.08 -9.47 12.47
C ALA A 97 5.14 -10.29 13.76
N VAL A 98 6.14 -11.17 13.90
CA VAL A 98 6.36 -11.94 15.14
C VAL A 98 6.55 -11.01 16.33
N LEU A 99 7.45 -10.03 16.19
CA LEU A 99 7.73 -9.07 17.26
C LEU A 99 6.53 -8.16 17.58
N ARG A 100 5.75 -7.75 16.58
CA ARG A 100 4.51 -6.99 16.77
C ARG A 100 3.48 -7.77 17.58
N PHE A 101 3.34 -9.08 17.37
CA PHE A 101 2.44 -9.90 18.18
C PHE A 101 2.98 -10.20 19.58
N LEU A 102 4.30 -10.28 19.77
CA LEU A 102 4.91 -10.45 21.08
C LEU A 102 4.82 -9.17 21.93
N SER A 103 5.17 -8.02 21.36
CA SER A 103 5.28 -6.74 22.06
C SER A 103 4.68 -5.59 21.21
N PRO A 104 3.34 -5.49 21.13
CA PRO A 104 2.67 -4.49 20.29
C PRO A 104 2.94 -3.04 20.71
N LYS A 105 3.37 -2.83 21.96
CA LYS A 105 3.76 -1.52 22.48
C LYS A 105 5.13 -1.05 21.98
N GLY A 106 5.99 -1.98 21.56
CA GLY A 106 7.35 -1.67 21.11
C GLY A 106 7.56 -1.87 19.61
N PHE A 107 6.77 -2.73 18.96
CA PHE A 107 7.02 -3.18 17.60
C PHE A 107 5.81 -3.03 16.70
N ALA A 108 6.11 -2.87 15.42
CA ALA A 108 5.17 -2.65 14.33
C ALA A 108 5.55 -3.52 13.14
N VAL A 109 4.59 -3.95 12.34
CA VAL A 109 4.85 -4.72 11.13
C VAL A 109 5.39 -3.80 10.05
N VAL A 110 6.52 -4.15 9.43
CA VAL A 110 7.05 -3.44 8.27
C VAL A 110 6.57 -4.08 6.97
N ASP A 111 6.02 -3.25 6.09
CA ASP A 111 5.59 -3.61 4.73
C ASP A 111 6.09 -2.57 3.72
N TYR A 112 6.30 -2.99 2.47
CA TYR A 112 6.76 -2.09 1.41
C TYR A 112 5.76 -0.95 1.14
N ARG A 113 4.46 -1.20 1.36
CA ARG A 113 3.40 -0.19 1.26
C ARG A 113 3.53 0.89 2.33
N ASN A 114 3.64 0.48 3.60
CA ASN A 114 3.85 1.39 4.72
C ASN A 114 5.13 2.21 4.52
N TRP A 115 6.21 1.56 4.08
CA TRP A 115 7.45 2.25 3.77
C TRP A 115 7.24 3.31 2.68
N PHE A 116 6.55 2.95 1.59
CA PHE A 116 6.32 3.86 0.49
C PHE A 116 5.48 5.08 0.95
N LEU A 117 4.43 4.87 1.74
CA LEU A 117 3.64 5.98 2.32
C LEU A 117 4.48 6.89 3.24
N LEU A 118 5.43 6.33 3.98
CA LEU A 118 6.28 7.15 4.86
C LEU A 118 7.40 7.88 4.09
N SER A 119 7.70 7.50 2.85
CA SER A 119 8.84 8.04 2.09
C SER A 119 8.48 8.83 0.85
N ASN A 120 7.31 8.60 0.24
CA ASN A 120 6.98 9.07 -1.10
C ASN A 120 5.52 9.56 -1.18
N THR A 121 5.20 10.63 -0.44
CA THR A 121 3.84 11.22 -0.43
C THR A 121 3.78 12.64 -0.94
N GLU A 122 4.91 13.21 -1.41
CA GLU A 122 4.96 14.55 -2.01
C GLU A 122 4.28 15.66 -1.17
N GLY A 123 4.30 15.54 0.16
CA GLY A 123 3.65 16.52 1.04
C GLY A 123 2.16 16.25 1.32
N GLN A 124 1.55 15.24 0.68
CA GLN A 124 0.11 15.01 0.74
C GLN A 124 -0.38 14.52 2.11
N TYR A 125 0.40 13.66 2.76
CA TYR A 125 0.04 13.06 4.06
C TYR A 125 0.98 13.49 5.18
N PHE A 126 2.24 13.76 4.83
CA PHE A 126 3.24 14.30 5.74
C PHE A 126 3.89 15.48 5.05
N GLU A 127 4.10 16.60 5.76
CA GLU A 127 4.73 17.82 5.22
C GLU A 127 6.08 17.54 4.53
N LYS A 128 6.80 16.54 5.04
CA LYS A 128 8.05 16.02 4.49
C LYS A 128 8.09 14.48 4.59
N PRO A 129 8.85 13.79 3.72
CA PRO A 129 9.12 12.37 3.89
C PRO A 129 9.68 12.06 5.28
N LEU A 130 9.14 11.04 5.92
CA LEU A 130 9.60 10.54 7.22
C LEU A 130 10.67 9.45 7.06
N LEU A 131 10.66 8.73 5.93
CA LEU A 131 11.67 7.75 5.56
C LEU A 131 12.33 8.08 4.24
N GLN A 132 13.54 7.55 4.03
CA GLN A 132 14.16 7.56 2.72
C GLN A 132 13.48 6.52 1.80
N PRO A 133 13.22 6.83 0.52
CA PRO A 133 12.63 5.87 -0.41
C PRO A 133 13.49 4.61 -0.58
N LEU A 134 12.89 3.42 -0.50
CA LEU A 134 13.58 2.18 -0.88
C LEU A 134 13.80 2.13 -2.39
N GLY A 135 12.76 2.46 -3.14
CA GLY A 135 12.76 2.50 -4.59
C GLY A 135 12.00 3.72 -5.12
N ARG A 136 12.05 3.91 -6.43
CA ARG A 136 11.38 5.05 -7.12
C ARG A 136 9.90 4.80 -7.36
N THR A 137 9.50 3.54 -7.40
CA THR A 137 8.11 3.11 -7.62
C THR A 137 7.71 2.12 -6.54
N ILE A 138 6.40 1.86 -6.44
CA ILE A 138 5.87 0.85 -5.53
C ILE A 138 6.43 -0.55 -5.85
N ASP A 139 6.58 -0.89 -7.14
CA ASP A 139 7.10 -2.18 -7.58
C ASP A 139 8.60 -2.33 -7.29
N ASP A 140 9.39 -1.28 -7.50
CA ASP A 140 10.82 -1.24 -7.12
C ASP A 140 10.97 -1.36 -5.59
N THR A 141 10.11 -0.68 -4.83
CA THR A 141 10.09 -0.77 -3.36
C THR A 141 9.71 -2.17 -2.87
N LYS A 142 8.74 -2.83 -3.53
CA LYS A 142 8.33 -4.20 -3.23
C LYS A 142 9.47 -5.20 -3.36
N GLY A 143 10.32 -5.04 -4.39
CA GLY A 143 11.45 -5.92 -4.69
C GLY A 143 12.68 -5.72 -3.79
N ARG A 144 12.69 -4.70 -2.93
CA ARG A 144 13.85 -4.41 -2.07
C ARG A 144 13.68 -5.00 -0.67
N PRO A 145 14.69 -5.74 -0.16
CA PRO A 145 14.63 -6.29 1.18
C PRO A 145 14.75 -5.17 2.23
N ILE A 146 14.00 -5.34 3.31
CA ILE A 146 14.05 -4.48 4.48
C ILE A 146 14.85 -5.24 5.53
N ASP A 147 16.14 -4.94 5.62
CA ASP A 147 17.05 -5.53 6.60
C ASP A 147 16.82 -4.96 8.02
N THR A 148 17.59 -5.45 8.99
CA THR A 148 17.48 -5.03 10.40
C THR A 148 17.68 -3.53 10.57
N LYS A 149 18.66 -2.93 9.89
CA LYS A 149 18.93 -1.49 9.98
C LYS A 149 17.74 -0.68 9.47
N LYS A 150 17.22 -1.04 8.30
CA LYS A 150 16.03 -0.40 7.72
C LYS A 150 14.81 -0.59 8.60
N TYR A 151 14.64 -1.77 9.19
CA TYR A 151 13.53 -1.99 10.11
C TYR A 151 13.64 -1.14 11.38
N LEU A 152 14.84 -0.92 11.91
CA LEU A 152 15.06 0.03 13.02
C LEU A 152 14.73 1.48 12.63
N GLU A 153 15.12 1.92 11.42
CA GLU A 153 14.74 3.24 10.88
C GLU A 153 13.21 3.37 10.81
N TYR A 154 12.52 2.35 10.31
CA TYR A 154 11.06 2.29 10.28
C TYR A 154 10.45 2.33 11.70
N LEU A 155 10.97 1.54 12.64
CA LEU A 155 10.48 1.50 14.02
C LEU A 155 10.63 2.84 14.72
N HIS A 156 11.73 3.56 14.47
CA HIS A 156 11.92 4.89 15.03
C HIS A 156 10.79 5.85 14.58
N VAL A 157 10.55 5.94 13.27
CA VAL A 157 9.46 6.77 12.71
C VAL A 157 8.10 6.36 13.25
N VAL A 158 7.80 5.06 13.29
CA VAL A 158 6.51 4.56 13.77
C VAL A 158 6.31 4.83 15.26
N ARG A 159 7.36 4.75 16.08
CA ARG A 159 7.28 5.07 17.51
C ARG A 159 7.07 6.56 17.75
N GLU A 160 7.72 7.44 16.97
CA GLU A 160 7.47 8.88 17.05
C GLU A 160 6.00 9.21 16.71
N LEU A 161 5.46 8.60 15.64
CA LEU A 161 4.05 8.75 15.29
C LEU A 161 3.13 8.21 16.38
N ALA A 162 3.48 7.08 16.98
CA ALA A 162 2.71 6.46 18.07
C ALA A 162 2.65 7.38 19.30
N GLU A 163 3.79 7.95 19.70
CA GLU A 163 3.91 8.88 20.81
C GLU A 163 3.10 10.17 20.56
N GLN A 164 3.22 10.77 19.37
CA GLN A 164 2.49 11.99 18.99
C GLN A 164 0.97 11.82 19.04
N ASN A 165 0.48 10.60 18.81
CA ASN A 165 -0.95 10.30 18.74
C ASN A 165 -1.48 9.55 19.97
N GLY A 166 -0.63 9.25 20.96
CA GLY A 166 -1.03 8.53 22.17
C GLY A 166 -1.51 7.09 21.93
N ILE A 167 -0.96 6.43 20.91
CA ILE A 167 -1.29 5.05 20.51
C ILE A 167 -0.05 4.15 20.52
N PHE A 168 -0.21 2.86 20.28
CA PHE A 168 0.91 1.91 20.17
C PHE A 168 1.47 1.81 18.74
N PRO A 169 2.75 1.46 18.58
CA PRO A 169 3.35 1.19 17.27
C PRO A 169 2.55 0.20 16.40
N ALA A 170 1.98 -0.85 17.01
CA ALA A 170 1.12 -1.80 16.32
C ALA A 170 -0.18 -1.19 15.79
N GLU A 171 -0.67 -0.11 16.39
CA GLU A 171 -1.88 0.61 15.93
C GLU A 171 -1.53 1.56 14.77
N VAL A 172 -0.35 2.18 14.82
CA VAL A 172 0.17 2.98 13.71
C VAL A 172 0.35 2.12 12.45
N ASP A 173 0.93 0.93 12.55
CA ASP A 173 1.07 0.06 11.36
C ASP A 173 -0.26 -0.36 10.76
N THR A 174 -1.27 -0.57 11.61
CA THR A 174 -2.60 -1.00 11.20
C THR A 174 -3.31 0.15 10.52
N ALA A 175 -3.15 1.37 11.03
CA ALA A 175 -3.62 2.59 10.37
C ALA A 175 -2.93 2.77 9.00
N LEU A 176 -1.59 2.72 8.94
CA LEU A 176 -0.84 2.83 7.69
C LEU A 176 -1.26 1.78 6.66
N PHE A 177 -1.48 0.54 7.11
CA PHE A 177 -1.97 -0.53 6.24
C PHE A 177 -3.36 -0.23 5.68
N ALA A 178 -4.31 0.17 6.53
CA ALA A 178 -5.66 0.54 6.11
C ALA A 178 -5.65 1.73 5.12
N PHE A 179 -4.83 2.74 5.40
CA PHE A 179 -4.61 3.87 4.49
C PHE A 179 -3.98 3.43 3.17
N SER A 180 -3.08 2.44 3.18
CA SER A 180 -2.41 1.95 1.96
C SER A 180 -3.34 1.22 0.99
N ASP A 181 -4.41 0.61 1.51
CA ASP A 181 -5.42 -0.04 0.67
C ASP A 181 -6.34 1.01 0.00
N GLU A 182 -6.53 2.16 0.63
CA GLU A 182 -7.32 3.28 0.10
C GLU A 182 -6.53 4.21 -0.83
N ILE A 183 -5.21 4.32 -0.60
CA ILE A 183 -4.33 5.27 -1.27
C ILE A 183 -3.22 4.50 -1.99
N ARG A 184 -3.31 4.43 -3.33
CA ARG A 184 -2.13 4.07 -4.12
C ARG A 184 -1.14 5.22 -4.05
N PRO A 185 0.06 5.02 -3.51
CA PRO A 185 1.04 6.08 -3.48
C PRO A 185 1.44 6.51 -4.89
N LEU A 186 1.74 7.80 -5.07
CA LEU A 186 2.02 8.39 -6.37
C LEU A 186 3.24 7.71 -7.03
N SER A 187 3.09 7.33 -8.30
CA SER A 187 4.23 6.97 -9.14
C SER A 187 5.04 8.24 -9.39
N VAL A 188 6.32 8.24 -8.98
CA VAL A 188 7.24 9.31 -9.34
C VAL A 188 7.20 9.49 -10.85
N THR A 189 6.79 10.67 -11.30
CA THR A 189 6.79 11.04 -12.71
C THR A 189 8.21 10.85 -13.25
N PRO A 190 8.43 10.12 -14.36
CA PRO A 190 9.76 9.97 -14.92
C PRO A 190 10.28 11.36 -15.32
N ILE A 191 11.48 11.71 -14.85
CA ILE A 191 12.27 12.77 -15.48
C ILE A 191 12.42 12.36 -16.95
N ALA A 192 11.98 13.23 -17.85
CA ALA A 192 11.96 12.99 -19.29
C ALA A 192 13.31 12.41 -19.77
N GLY A 193 13.32 11.17 -20.25
CA GLY A 193 14.55 10.59 -20.77
C GLY A 193 14.65 9.08 -21.05
N SER A 194 13.69 8.20 -20.72
CA SER A 194 13.85 6.77 -21.03
C SER A 194 12.67 6.15 -21.78
N ASN A 195 13.00 5.42 -22.85
CA ASN A 195 12.12 4.74 -23.80
C ASN A 195 11.40 3.49 -23.22
N GLU A 196 10.90 3.54 -21.98
CA GLU A 196 10.27 2.38 -21.30
C GLU A 196 8.73 2.42 -21.30
N ALA A 197 8.14 3.30 -22.11
CA ALA A 197 6.69 3.49 -22.23
C ALA A 197 5.91 2.31 -22.88
N LYS A 198 6.48 1.09 -22.94
CA LYS A 198 5.88 -0.03 -23.69
C LYS A 198 5.62 -1.33 -22.92
N ILE A 199 5.84 -1.41 -21.60
CA ILE A 199 5.67 -2.70 -20.87
C ILE A 199 4.61 -2.68 -19.75
N ASN A 200 4.11 -1.52 -19.31
CA ASN A 200 3.10 -1.47 -18.24
C ASN A 200 1.63 -1.71 -18.70
N GLU A 201 1.45 -2.22 -19.91
CA GLU A 201 0.24 -2.93 -20.32
C GLU A 201 0.18 -4.32 -19.67
N ARG A 202 -0.31 -4.42 -18.43
CA ARG A 202 -0.91 -5.65 -17.86
C ARG A 202 -1.67 -5.26 -16.58
N ILE A 203 -2.85 -4.65 -16.73
CA ILE A 203 -4.15 -5.35 -16.63
C ILE A 203 -4.35 -5.96 -15.23
N GLY A 204 -4.89 -5.14 -14.31
CA GLY A 204 -5.39 -5.55 -12.99
C GLY A 204 -5.81 -4.33 -12.15
N ASP A 205 -7.12 -4.04 -12.13
CA ASP A 205 -7.84 -3.00 -11.36
C ASP A 205 -7.45 -1.53 -11.59
N ARG A 206 -8.04 -0.71 -12.49
CA ARG A 206 -9.39 -0.61 -13.11
C ARG A 206 -10.52 -0.55 -12.07
N TYR A 207 -10.95 0.68 -11.70
CA TYR A 207 -12.29 1.11 -11.20
C TYR A 207 -12.43 1.83 -9.83
N SER A 208 -11.40 2.06 -9.00
CA SER A 208 -11.64 2.48 -7.59
C SER A 208 -11.07 3.81 -7.08
N THR A 209 -10.59 4.75 -7.91
CA THR A 209 -10.40 6.11 -7.36
C THR A 209 -11.74 6.86 -7.40
N VAL A 210 -12.22 7.32 -6.24
CA VAL A 210 -13.40 8.20 -6.11
C VAL A 210 -13.33 9.36 -7.12
N LYS A 211 -12.12 9.87 -7.37
CA LYS A 211 -11.82 10.86 -8.41
C LYS A 211 -12.21 10.40 -9.82
N TYR A 212 -11.80 9.21 -10.25
CA TYR A 212 -12.16 8.67 -11.57
C TYR A 212 -13.68 8.51 -11.71
N GLN A 213 -14.35 7.95 -10.70
CA GLN A 213 -15.81 7.76 -10.72
C GLN A 213 -16.54 9.11 -10.83
N LYS A 214 -16.16 10.10 -10.00
CA LYS A 214 -16.68 11.48 -10.08
C LYS A 214 -16.48 12.10 -11.47
N MET A 215 -15.30 11.96 -12.06
CA MET A 215 -15.02 12.51 -13.39
C MET A 215 -15.84 11.80 -14.49
N VAL A 216 -16.00 10.48 -14.42
CA VAL A 216 -16.85 9.71 -15.35
C VAL A 216 -18.30 10.18 -15.25
N GLU A 217 -18.84 10.33 -14.03
CA GLU A 217 -20.20 10.83 -13.81
C GLU A 217 -20.40 12.23 -14.40
N VAL A 218 -19.44 13.12 -14.21
CA VAL A 218 -19.47 14.48 -14.75
C VAL A 218 -19.50 14.46 -16.28
N VAL A 219 -18.66 13.66 -16.94
CA VAL A 219 -18.67 13.53 -18.41
C VAL A 219 -19.94 12.84 -18.90
N MET A 220 -20.47 11.86 -18.18
CA MET A 220 -21.71 11.17 -18.54
C MET A 220 -22.95 12.08 -18.48
N ARG A 221 -22.95 13.16 -17.67
CA ARG A 221 -24.01 14.19 -17.74
C ARG A 221 -24.08 14.86 -19.11
N VAL A 222 -22.93 15.18 -19.71
CA VAL A 222 -22.84 15.72 -21.07
C VAL A 222 -23.36 14.71 -22.09
N VAL A 223 -22.95 13.44 -21.98
CA VAL A 223 -23.42 12.36 -22.85
C VAL A 223 -24.95 12.25 -22.79
N ASN A 224 -25.53 12.23 -21.59
CA ASN A 224 -26.95 12.07 -21.39
C ASN A 224 -27.77 13.28 -21.89
N ASP A 225 -27.30 14.50 -21.65
CA ASP A 225 -27.96 15.71 -22.17
C ASP A 225 -27.93 15.75 -23.71
N ASN A 226 -26.80 15.38 -24.33
CA ASN A 226 -26.69 15.29 -25.78
C ASN A 226 -27.63 14.21 -26.36
N LYS A 227 -27.78 13.04 -25.71
CA LYS A 227 -28.77 12.04 -26.12
C LYS A 227 -30.19 12.59 -26.04
N LYS A 228 -30.53 13.27 -24.93
CA LYS A 228 -31.86 13.84 -24.69
C LYS A 228 -32.23 14.93 -25.71
N LYS A 229 -31.26 15.71 -26.18
CA LYS A 229 -31.47 16.81 -27.14
C LYS A 229 -31.28 16.41 -28.61
N GLY A 230 -31.21 15.11 -28.90
CA GLY A 230 -31.13 14.59 -30.28
C GLY A 230 -29.74 14.65 -30.90
N HIS A 231 -28.70 14.97 -30.13
CA HIS A 231 -27.30 14.98 -30.57
C HIS A 231 -26.63 13.61 -30.37
N SER A 232 -27.30 12.54 -30.83
CA SER A 232 -26.88 11.14 -30.62
C SER A 232 -25.46 10.85 -31.13
N ARG A 233 -25.05 11.45 -32.24
CA ARG A 233 -23.70 11.25 -32.81
C ARG A 233 -22.60 11.84 -31.93
N ALA A 234 -22.84 13.01 -31.32
CA ALA A 234 -21.91 13.63 -30.39
C ALA A 234 -21.82 12.81 -29.09
N ALA A 235 -22.97 12.38 -28.56
CA ALA A 235 -23.03 11.52 -27.38
C ALA A 235 -22.30 10.19 -27.56
N ILE A 236 -22.52 9.50 -28.69
CA ILE A 236 -21.85 8.22 -29.00
C ILE A 236 -20.34 8.40 -29.13
N THR A 237 -19.90 9.48 -29.78
CA THR A 237 -18.47 9.80 -29.94
C THR A 237 -17.82 10.01 -28.57
N LEU A 238 -18.45 10.82 -27.71
CA LEU A 238 -17.95 11.10 -26.38
C LEU A 238 -17.97 9.85 -25.48
N GLU A 239 -19.04 9.05 -25.52
CA GLU A 239 -19.14 7.80 -24.77
C GLU A 239 -18.07 6.78 -25.21
N LYS A 240 -17.80 6.67 -26.51
CA LYS A 240 -16.72 5.81 -27.04
C LYS A 240 -15.34 6.30 -26.63
N ALA A 241 -15.11 7.61 -26.62
CA ALA A 241 -13.85 8.18 -26.17
C ALA A 241 -13.64 7.96 -24.67
N LEU A 242 -14.69 8.17 -23.86
CA LEU A 242 -14.67 7.95 -22.42
C LEU A 242 -14.39 6.49 -22.06
N LYS A 243 -14.98 5.52 -22.79
CA LYS A 243 -14.72 4.08 -22.61
C LYS A 243 -13.26 3.67 -22.85
N LYS A 244 -12.50 4.48 -23.60
CA LYS A 244 -11.06 4.26 -23.83
C LYS A 244 -10.19 4.83 -22.72
N CYS A 245 -10.70 5.77 -21.93
CA CYS A 245 -9.97 6.36 -20.81
C CYS A 245 -9.94 5.37 -19.64
N ARG A 246 -8.79 5.27 -18.98
CA ARG A 246 -8.53 4.37 -17.84
C ARG A 246 -8.07 5.12 -16.59
N THR A 247 -7.76 6.41 -16.71
CA THR A 247 -7.23 7.26 -15.64
C THR A 247 -7.90 8.64 -15.62
N PRO A 248 -7.93 9.35 -14.47
CA PRO A 248 -8.37 10.74 -14.38
C PRO A 248 -7.65 11.66 -15.37
N TYR A 249 -6.34 11.44 -15.57
CA TYR A 249 -5.53 12.19 -16.52
C TYR A 249 -6.01 11.97 -17.97
N GLU A 250 -6.29 10.74 -18.37
CA GLU A 250 -6.81 10.46 -19.72
C GLU A 250 -8.20 11.06 -19.92
N ILE A 251 -9.07 11.06 -18.90
CA ILE A 251 -10.37 11.74 -18.98
C ILE A 251 -10.16 13.25 -19.16
N MET A 252 -9.28 13.86 -18.37
CA MET A 252 -8.98 15.28 -18.44
C MET A 252 -8.40 15.67 -19.79
N ASN A 253 -7.41 14.92 -20.27
CA ASN A 253 -6.75 15.14 -21.55
C ASN A 253 -7.71 14.89 -22.73
N MET A 254 -8.59 13.88 -22.64
CA MET A 254 -9.64 13.66 -23.64
C MET A 254 -10.57 14.88 -23.70
N CYS A 255 -11.08 15.35 -22.57
CA CYS A 255 -11.99 16.50 -22.52
C CYS A 255 -11.31 17.78 -23.04
N TYR A 256 -10.04 18.00 -22.66
CA TYR A 256 -9.26 19.14 -23.14
C TYR A 256 -9.01 19.08 -24.65
N ASN A 257 -8.64 17.92 -25.19
CA ASN A 257 -8.43 17.77 -26.64
C ASN A 257 -9.72 17.95 -27.43
N MET A 258 -10.85 17.47 -26.92
CA MET A 258 -12.14 17.62 -27.59
C MET A 258 -12.66 19.07 -27.53
N THR A 259 -12.42 19.80 -26.45
CA THR A 259 -12.79 21.22 -26.34
C THR A 259 -11.88 22.14 -27.15
N THR A 260 -10.59 21.81 -27.29
CA THR A 260 -9.62 22.64 -28.03
C THR A 260 -9.59 22.33 -29.53
N ARG A 261 -9.43 21.05 -29.91
CA ARG A 261 -9.31 20.65 -31.34
C ARG A 261 -10.64 20.60 -32.07
N ALA A 262 -11.75 20.44 -31.35
CA ALA A 262 -13.10 20.47 -31.90
C ALA A 262 -13.95 21.60 -31.31
N SER A 263 -13.32 22.74 -31.00
CA SER A 263 -13.95 23.91 -30.39
C SER A 263 -15.17 24.42 -31.17
N TYR A 264 -15.22 24.26 -32.50
CA TYR A 264 -16.37 24.63 -33.33
C TYR A 264 -17.60 23.74 -33.06
N MET A 265 -17.41 22.43 -32.82
CA MET A 265 -18.51 21.52 -32.49
C MET A 265 -19.05 21.79 -31.09
N ASP A 266 -18.17 22.08 -30.13
CA ASP A 266 -18.58 22.45 -28.78
C ASP A 266 -19.39 23.75 -28.77
N ARG A 267 -18.98 24.77 -29.54
CA ARG A 267 -19.77 26.02 -29.72
C ARG A 267 -21.12 25.78 -30.40
N ASN A 268 -21.19 24.93 -31.42
CA ASN A 268 -22.45 24.62 -32.11
C ASN A 268 -23.43 23.87 -31.19
N LEU A 269 -22.95 22.97 -30.35
CA LEU A 269 -23.77 22.29 -29.33
C LEU A 269 -24.19 23.24 -28.21
N ALA A 270 -23.34 24.20 -27.82
CA ALA A 270 -23.71 25.22 -26.85
C ALA A 270 -24.83 26.14 -27.39
N MET A 271 -24.78 26.50 -28.68
CA MET A 271 -25.82 27.31 -29.33
C MET A 271 -27.18 26.59 -29.46
N SER A 272 -27.20 25.25 -29.46
CA SER A 272 -28.45 24.46 -29.37
C SER A 272 -28.98 24.35 -27.93
N GLY A 273 -28.33 25.03 -26.98
CA GLY A 273 -28.66 24.99 -25.55
C GLY A 273 -28.24 23.69 -24.86
N THR A 274 -27.45 22.83 -25.51
CA THR A 274 -27.02 21.53 -24.97
C THR A 274 -25.82 21.72 -24.04
N MET A 275 -25.75 20.91 -22.98
CA MET A 275 -24.59 20.83 -22.11
C MET A 275 -23.39 20.30 -22.92
N THR A 276 -22.25 20.98 -22.78
CA THR A 276 -21.03 20.66 -23.53
C THR A 276 -19.86 20.38 -22.60
N LEU A 277 -18.74 19.91 -23.15
CA LEU A 277 -17.55 19.66 -22.35
C LEU A 277 -17.03 20.96 -21.72
N SER A 278 -17.07 22.08 -22.44
CA SER A 278 -16.65 23.40 -21.92
C SER A 278 -17.41 23.82 -20.66
N HIS A 279 -18.69 23.44 -20.54
CA HIS A 279 -19.51 23.74 -19.34
C HIS A 279 -19.03 22.98 -18.11
N ILE A 280 -18.56 21.74 -18.28
CA ILE A 280 -18.11 20.89 -17.17
C ILE A 280 -16.60 20.96 -16.91
N MET A 281 -15.82 21.64 -17.77
CA MET A 281 -14.35 21.69 -17.65
C MET A 281 -13.88 22.22 -16.29
N LYS A 282 -14.48 23.30 -15.77
CA LYS A 282 -14.12 23.83 -14.43
C LYS A 282 -14.38 22.85 -13.30
N GLU A 283 -15.45 22.06 -13.42
CA GLU A 283 -15.79 21.05 -12.43
C GLU A 283 -14.84 19.84 -12.53
N LEU A 284 -14.51 19.42 -13.75
CA LEU A 284 -13.49 18.39 -13.99
C LEU A 284 -12.12 18.82 -13.48
N GLU A 285 -11.71 20.07 -13.70
CA GLU A 285 -10.46 20.64 -13.18
C GLU A 285 -10.42 20.62 -11.65
N ARG A 286 -11.54 20.98 -11.02
CA ARG A 286 -11.66 20.93 -9.56
C ARG A 286 -11.50 19.51 -9.03
N ILE A 287 -12.26 18.56 -9.57
CA ILE A 287 -12.19 17.13 -9.19
C ILE A 287 -10.79 16.56 -9.48
N TYR A 288 -10.14 17.02 -10.54
CA TYR A 288 -8.80 16.57 -10.91
C TYR A 288 -7.74 17.06 -9.91
N ARG A 289 -7.88 18.29 -9.39
CA ARG A 289 -6.96 18.95 -8.45
C ARG A 289 -7.19 18.58 -6.98
N GLU A 290 -8.43 18.25 -6.57
CA GLU A 290 -8.80 17.72 -5.24
C GLU A 290 -8.21 16.33 -5.00
#